data_AF-A0A6J7E4N5-F1
#
_entry.id   AF-A0A6J7E4N5-F1
#
_cell.length_a   1.000
_cell.length_b   1.000
_cell.length_c   1.000
_cell.angle_alpha   90.00
_cell.angle_beta   90.00
_cell.angle_gamma   90.00
#
_symmetry.space_group_name_H-M   'P 1'
#
loop_
_entity.id
_entity.type
_entity.pdbx_description
1 polymer ?
#
loop_
_entity_poly.entity_id
_entity_poly.type
_entity_poly.pdbx_seq_one_letter_code
_entity_poly.pdbx_strand_id
1 'polypeptide(L)'
;MLDNFDKADTLAFLWEGTGRTRGQAAIAAILSNPNFTNVLPTCVTVEEIDEYAAATEFPLTLEETAAVEALWSENFGVTNRYEMKLKASR
;
A
#
# COMPACT_ATOMS: atom_id res chain seq x y z
N MET A 1 -6.59 13.12 -2.44
CA MET A 1 -5.36 12.80 -3.19
C MET A 1 -4.11 13.40 -2.55
N LEU A 2 -4.09 14.67 -2.15
CA LEU A 2 -2.91 15.23 -1.43
C LEU A 2 -2.65 14.52 -0.10
N ASP A 3 -3.70 14.13 0.61
CA ASP A 3 -3.65 13.33 1.82
C ASP A 3 -3.11 11.91 1.60
N ASN A 4 -3.28 11.33 0.42
CA ASN A 4 -2.77 9.98 0.13
C ASN A 4 -1.24 9.92 0.12
N PHE A 5 -0.56 11.02 -0.22
CA PHE A 5 0.91 11.07 -0.15
C PHE A 5 1.36 11.06 1.32
N ASP A 6 0.74 11.87 2.19
CA ASP A 6 1.04 11.84 3.62
C ASP A 6 0.80 10.46 4.23
N LYS A 7 -0.29 9.77 3.84
CA LYS A 7 -0.56 8.40 4.27
C LYS A 7 0.52 7.44 3.78
N ALA A 8 0.94 7.58 2.52
CA ALA A 8 1.97 6.72 1.95
C ALA A 8 3.33 6.89 2.63
N ASP A 9 3.65 8.09 3.13
CA ASP A 9 4.89 8.35 3.86
C ASP A 9 4.93 7.60 5.21
N THR A 10 3.78 7.38 5.85
CA THR A 10 3.71 6.56 7.09
C THR A 10 4.09 5.10 6.87
N LEU A 11 4.12 4.63 5.62
CA LEU A 11 4.43 3.24 5.26
C LEU A 11 5.91 3.02 4.91
N ALA A 12 6.77 4.03 5.04
CA ALA A 12 8.18 3.97 4.64
C ALA A 12 8.96 2.80 5.26
N PHE A 13 8.59 2.41 6.49
CA PHE A 13 9.17 1.27 7.20
C PHE A 13 9.05 -0.06 6.44
N LEU A 14 8.15 -0.17 5.45
CA LEU A 14 8.00 -1.38 4.65
C LEU A 14 9.11 -1.54 3.58
N TRP A 15 9.79 -0.47 3.15
CA TRP A 15 10.83 -0.55 2.12
C TRP A 15 12.20 -0.02 2.57
N GLU A 16 12.23 0.86 3.57
CA GLU A 16 13.49 1.41 4.06
C GLU A 16 14.28 0.37 4.87
N GLY A 17 15.46 0.00 4.36
CA GLY A 17 16.35 -0.96 5.01
C GLY A 17 15.87 -2.42 4.97
N THR A 18 14.78 -2.71 4.27
CA THR A 18 14.19 -4.06 4.20
C THR A 18 14.61 -4.85 2.95
N GLY A 19 15.21 -4.17 1.97
CA GLY A 19 15.55 -4.75 0.67
C GLY A 19 14.39 -4.80 -0.34
N ARG A 20 13.17 -4.46 0.06
CA ARG A 20 12.02 -4.29 -0.84
C ARG A 20 12.11 -2.95 -1.57
N THR A 21 11.59 -2.90 -2.79
CA THR A 21 11.21 -1.62 -3.39
C THR A 21 9.90 -1.10 -2.79
N ARG A 22 9.60 0.18 -3.00
CA ARG A 22 8.30 0.77 -2.60
C ARG A 22 7.13 0.07 -3.29
N GLY A 23 7.26 -0.31 -4.55
CA GLY A 23 6.23 -1.03 -5.31
C GLY A 23 5.97 -2.43 -4.73
N GLN A 24 7.04 -3.18 -4.45
CA GLN A 24 6.95 -4.49 -3.84
C GLN A 24 6.31 -4.43 -2.45
N ALA A 25 6.72 -3.45 -1.62
CA ALA A 25 6.12 -3.22 -0.32
C ALA A 25 4.61 -2.94 -0.40
N ALA A 26 4.17 -2.12 -1.36
CA ALA A 26 2.75 -1.82 -1.56
C ALA A 26 1.94 -3.06 -1.98
N ILE A 27 2.48 -3.88 -2.90
CA ILE A 27 1.83 -5.12 -3.34
C ILE A 27 1.75 -6.12 -2.18
N ALA A 28 2.86 -6.32 -1.45
CA ALA A 28 2.91 -7.22 -0.30
C ALA A 28 1.92 -6.79 0.80
N ALA A 29 1.77 -5.48 1.04
CA ALA A 29 0.79 -4.96 2.00
C ALA A 29 -0.65 -5.29 1.60
N ILE A 30 -1.02 -5.15 0.33
CA ILE A 30 -2.38 -5.51 -0.13
C ILE A 30 -2.61 -7.01 0.01
N LEU A 31 -1.64 -7.83 -0.40
CA LEU A 31 -1.73 -9.29 -0.34
C LEU A 31 -1.66 -9.85 1.08
N SER A 32 -1.18 -9.07 2.07
CA SER A 32 -1.19 -9.48 3.47
C SER A 32 -2.62 -9.56 4.05
N ASN A 33 -3.58 -8.85 3.43
CA ASN A 33 -4.98 -8.92 3.82
C ASN A 33 -5.65 -10.13 3.12
N PRO A 34 -6.18 -11.10 3.89
CA PRO A 34 -6.70 -12.35 3.35
C PRO A 34 -7.97 -12.18 2.49
N ASN A 35 -8.58 -10.99 2.48
CA ASN A 35 -9.72 -10.70 1.61
C ASN A 35 -9.31 -10.42 0.15
N PHE A 36 -8.01 -10.25 -0.12
CA PHE A 36 -7.48 -10.03 -1.48
C PHE A 36 -6.72 -11.26 -1.98
N THR A 37 -7.11 -11.73 -3.16
CA THR A 37 -6.44 -12.87 -3.82
C THR A 37 -5.33 -12.43 -4.77
N ASN A 38 -5.45 -11.26 -5.39
CA ASN A 38 -4.48 -10.75 -6.36
C ASN A 38 -4.41 -9.21 -6.35
N VAL A 39 -3.36 -8.68 -6.98
CA VAL A 39 -3.14 -7.25 -7.22
C VAL A 39 -2.84 -7.07 -8.71
N LEU A 40 -3.46 -6.07 -9.35
CA LEU A 40 -3.25 -5.73 -10.76
C LEU A 40 -2.56 -4.36 -10.86
N PRO A 41 -1.22 -4.28 -10.72
CA PRO A 41 -0.51 -3.02 -10.90
C PRO A 41 -0.56 -2.61 -12.38
N THR A 42 -0.61 -1.30 -12.62
CA THR A 42 -0.37 -0.75 -13.96
C THR A 42 1.13 -0.62 -14.14
N CYS A 43 1.68 -1.31 -15.14
CA CYS A 43 3.08 -1.18 -15.54
C CYS A 43 3.16 -0.39 -16.84
N VAL A 44 4.14 0.50 -16.95
CA VAL A 44 4.46 1.27 -18.16
C VAL A 44 5.81 0.87 -18.75
N THR A 45 6.61 0.08 -18.03
CA THR A 45 7.90 -0.48 -18.47
C THR A 45 7.97 -1.98 -18.20
N VAL A 46 8.96 -2.65 -18.82
CA VAL A 46 9.19 -4.09 -18.61
C VAL A 46 9.86 -4.33 -17.26
N GLU A 47 10.73 -3.41 -16.84
CA GLU A 47 11.44 -3.47 -15.56
C GLU A 47 10.47 -3.45 -14.37
N GLU A 48 9.38 -2.66 -14.46
CA GLU A 48 8.30 -2.68 -13.46
C GLU A 48 7.57 -4.03 -13.39
N ILE A 49 7.43 -4.73 -14.53
CA ILE A 49 6.82 -6.07 -14.53
C ILE A 49 7.67 -7.02 -13.71
N ASP A 50 8.99 -7.04 -13.96
CA ASP A 50 9.92 -7.91 -13.23
C ASP A 50 9.99 -7.54 -11.74
N GLU A 51 10.05 -6.24 -11.43
CA GLU A 51 10.06 -5.74 -10.05
C GLU A 51 8.80 -6.16 -9.28
N TYR A 52 7.62 -5.90 -9.85
CA TYR A 52 6.34 -6.13 -9.18
C TYR A 52 5.98 -7.61 -9.10
N ALA A 53 6.38 -8.41 -10.09
CA ALA A 53 6.20 -9.86 -10.05
C ALA A 53 6.99 -10.51 -8.90
N ALA A 54 8.17 -9.98 -8.58
CA ALA A 54 9.01 -10.45 -7.48
C ALA A 54 8.50 -10.03 -6.08
N ALA A 55 7.42 -9.24 -5.96
CA ALA A 55 6.91 -8.78 -4.67
C ALA A 55 6.52 -9.93 -3.72
N THR A 56 6.09 -11.07 -4.26
CA THR A 56 5.70 -12.26 -3.47
C THR A 56 6.89 -12.97 -2.83
N GLU A 57 8.12 -12.70 -3.29
CA GLU A 57 9.36 -13.21 -2.69
C GLU A 57 9.70 -12.47 -1.38
N PHE A 58 9.07 -11.32 -1.14
CA PHE A 58 9.26 -10.48 0.03
C PHE A 58 7.94 -10.22 0.77
N PRO A 59 7.28 -11.27 1.32
CA PRO A 59 6.04 -11.10 2.05
C PRO A 59 6.25 -10.25 3.30
N LEU A 60 5.19 -9.54 3.74
CA LEU A 60 5.23 -8.86 5.03
C LEU A 60 5.35 -9.87 6.16
N THR A 61 6.08 -9.48 7.20
CA THR A 61 6.05 -10.17 8.49
C THR A 61 4.71 -9.97 9.18
N LEU A 62 4.42 -10.80 10.18
CA LEU A 62 3.21 -10.64 11.01
C LEU A 62 3.19 -9.28 11.74
N GLU A 63 4.36 -8.80 12.19
CA GLU A 63 4.50 -7.50 12.84
C GLU A 63 4.18 -6.35 11.89
N GLU A 64 4.72 -6.39 10.68
CA GLU A 64 4.42 -5.38 9.66
C GLU A 64 2.95 -5.42 9.23
N THR A 65 2.37 -6.61 9.10
CA THR A 65 0.95 -6.78 8.77
C THR A 65 0.07 -6.13 9.85
N ALA A 66 0.39 -6.37 11.13
CA ALA A 66 -0.33 -5.75 12.24
C ALA A 66 -0.14 -4.21 12.28
N ALA A 67 1.06 -3.72 11.95
CA ALA A 67 1.33 -2.28 11.89
C ALA A 67 0.55 -1.59 10.75
N VAL A 68 0.45 -2.22 9.58
CA VAL A 68 -0.35 -1.73 8.45
C VAL A 68 -1.85 -1.70 8.82
N GLU A 69 -2.36 -2.74 9.46
CA GLU A 69 -3.77 -2.79 9.90
C GLU A 69 -4.07 -1.69 10.94
N ALA A 70 -3.16 -1.46 11.89
CA ALA A 70 -3.28 -0.38 12.87
C ALA A 70 -3.34 0.99 12.18
N LEU A 71 -2.41 1.26 11.27
CA LEU A 71 -2.41 2.50 10.47
C LEU A 71 -3.71 2.64 9.67
N TRP A 72 -4.15 1.58 9.00
CA TRP A 72 -5.41 1.61 8.25
C TRP A 72 -6.60 1.97 9.13
N SER A 73 -6.71 1.36 10.32
CA SER A 73 -7.81 1.60 11.27
C SER A 73 -7.87 3.04 11.78
N GLU A 74 -6.72 3.72 11.84
CA GLU A 74 -6.58 5.11 12.28
C GLU A 74 -6.48 6.13 11.13
N ASN A 75 -6.81 5.72 9.90
CA ASN A 75 -6.66 6.54 8.69
C ASN A 75 -5.22 7.10 8.52
N PHE A 76 -4.24 6.31 8.94
CA PHE A 76 -2.80 6.59 8.96
C PHE A 76 -2.45 7.84 9.79
N GLY A 77 -3.30 8.23 10.75
CA GLY A 77 -3.14 9.47 11.52
C GLY A 77 -3.33 10.75 10.70
N VAL A 78 -3.81 10.65 9.45
CA VAL A 78 -3.97 11.80 8.55
C VAL A 78 -5.41 12.31 8.62
N THR A 79 -5.60 13.62 8.78
CA THR A 79 -6.94 14.24 8.66
C THR A 79 -7.32 14.39 7.19
N ASN A 80 -8.54 13.96 6.82
CA ASN A 80 -9.03 14.15 5.46
C ASN A 80 -9.33 15.64 5.20
N ARG A 81 -8.46 16.29 4.42
CA ARG A 81 -8.57 17.72 4.09
C ARG A 81 -9.55 17.98 2.94
N TYR A 82 -9.96 16.93 2.22
CA TYR A 82 -10.78 17.04 1.01
C TYR A 82 -11.83 15.92 0.99
N GLU A 83 -12.90 16.09 1.75
CA GLU A 83 -14.07 15.23 1.63
C GLU A 83 -14.87 15.60 0.38
N MET A 84 -14.81 14.74 -0.64
CA MET A 84 -15.69 14.87 -1.79
C MET A 84 -17.10 14.46 -1.37
N LYS A 85 -18.01 15.41 -1.23
CA LYS A 85 -19.43 15.10 -1.03
C LYS A 85 -19.91 14.29 -2.24
N LEU A 86 -20.20 13.00 -2.02
CA LEU A 86 -20.83 12.17 -3.03
C LEU A 86 -22.11 12.88 -3.48
N LYS A 87 -22.16 13.29 -4.74
CA LYS A 87 -23.43 13.73 -5.33
C LYS A 87 -24.29 12.49 -5.38
N ALA A 88 -25.33 12.45 -4.55
CA ALA A 88 -26.36 11.42 -4.66
C ALA A 88 -26.89 11.43 -6.10
N SER A 89 -26.68 10.33 -6.82
CA SER A 89 -27.30 10.08 -8.11
C SER A 89 -28.81 10.11 -7.90
N ARG A 90 -29.49 11.13 -8.45
CA ARG A 90 -30.95 11.12 -8.56
C ARG A 90 -31.36 10.35 -9.80
#